data_AF-A0A1M4YKM5-F1
#
_entry.id   AF-A0A1M4YKM5-F1
#
_cell.length_a   1.000
_cell.length_b   1.000
_cell.length_c   1.000
_cell.angle_alpha   90.00
_cell.angle_beta   90.00
_cell.angle_gamma   90.00
#
_symmetry.space_group_name_H-M   'P 1'
#
loop_
_entity.id
_entity.type
_entity.pdbx_description
1 polymer ?
#
loop_
_entity_poly.entity_id
_entity_poly.type
_entity_poly.pdbx_seq_one_letter_code
_entity_poly.pdbx_strand_id
1 'polypeptide(L)' 'MFDSIISMISGKYDAFTIEEFENKIVYTLVSNDRSDFEHIKNRLKERVGKSICLNSLDRYEIEVIDELGFNKIVFKKLL' A
#
# COMPACT_ATOMS: atom_id res chain seq x y z
N MET A 1 8.23 -3.10 -9.72
CA MET A 1 8.36 -2.40 -8.41
C MET A 1 7.04 -2.40 -7.65
N PHE A 2 5.92 -2.12 -8.32
CA PHE A 2 4.57 -2.35 -7.81
C PHE A 2 4.29 -3.83 -7.50
N ASP A 3 4.61 -4.73 -8.44
CA ASP A 3 4.42 -6.18 -8.26
C ASP A 3 5.14 -6.75 -7.04
N SER A 4 6.26 -6.14 -6.65
CA SER A 4 7.00 -6.55 -5.44
C SER A 4 6.29 -6.11 -4.15
N ILE A 5 5.56 -4.99 -4.17
CA ILE A 5 4.73 -4.55 -3.04
C ILE A 5 3.47 -5.40 -2.98
N ILE A 6 2.83 -5.66 -4.13
CA ILE A 6 1.68 -6.57 -4.24
C ILE A 6 2.05 -7.97 -3.77
N SER A 7 3.18 -8.51 -4.22
CA SER A 7 3.66 -9.84 -3.82
C SER A 7 3.99 -9.92 -2.33
N MET A 8 4.54 -8.85 -1.75
CA MET A 8 4.79 -8.78 -0.31
C MET A 8 3.49 -8.75 0.51
N ILE A 9 2.46 -8.10 -0.01
CA ILE A 9 1.12 -8.04 0.59
C ILE A 9 0.40 -9.38 0.40
N SER A 10 0.33 -9.92 -0.82
CA SER A 10 -0.42 -11.14 -1.12
C SER A 10 0.14 -12.38 -0.42
N GLY A 11 1.43 -12.40 -0.07
CA GLY A 11 2.05 -13.50 0.64
C GLY A 11 1.82 -13.52 2.15
N LYS A 12 1.24 -12.46 2.74
CA LYS A 12 1.15 -12.28 4.20
C LYS A 12 -0.25 -11.97 4.74
N TYR A 13 -1.24 -11.69 3.89
CA TYR A 13 -2.60 -11.34 4.33
C TYR A 13 -3.60 -12.35 3.83
N ASP A 14 -4.50 -12.76 4.72
CA ASP A 14 -5.61 -13.67 4.41
C ASP A 14 -6.62 -13.04 3.44
N ALA A 15 -6.74 -11.70 3.44
CA ALA A 15 -7.58 -10.96 2.51
C ALA A 15 -7.08 -9.52 2.29
N PHE A 16 -7.18 -9.04 1.06
CA PHE A 16 -7.02 -7.64 0.72
C PHE A 16 -8.03 -7.23 -0.36
N THR A 17 -8.42 -5.96 -0.37
CA THR A 17 -9.18 -5.35 -1.46
C THR A 17 -8.35 -4.29 -2.15
N ILE A 18 -8.54 -4.15 -3.46
CA ILE A 18 -7.93 -3.11 -4.29
C ILE A 18 -9.05 -2.26 -4.86
N GLU A 19 -8.98 -0.96 -4.62
CA GLU A 19 -9.89 0.03 -5.20
C GLU A 19 -9.09 1.02 -6.03
N GLU A 20 -9.32 1.03 -7.34
CA GLU A 20 -8.67 1.94 -8.28
C GLU A 20 -9.59 3.13 -8.58
N PHE A 21 -9.06 4.33 -8.37
CA PHE A 21 -9.68 5.60 -8.69
C PHE A 21 -8.79 6.36 -9.68
N GLU A 22 -9.35 7.34 -10.38
CA GLU A 22 -8.63 8.14 -11.39
C GLU A 22 -7.30 8.74 -10.87
N ASN A 23 -7.26 9.13 -9.61
CA ASN A 23 -6.12 9.79 -8.98
C ASN A 23 -5.47 9.01 -7.82
N LYS A 24 -5.93 7.79 -7.51
CA LYS A 24 -5.35 7.00 -6.42
C LYS A 24 -5.69 5.52 -6.53
N ILE A 25 -4.85 4.67 -5.94
CA ILE A 25 -5.12 3.25 -5.74
C ILE A 25 -5.08 2.98 -4.25
N VAL A 26 -6.12 2.32 -3.72
CA VAL A 26 -6.24 2.01 -2.29
C VAL A 26 -6.18 0.50 -2.10
N TYR A 27 -5.21 0.06 -1.32
CA TYR A 27 -5.11 -1.31 -0.82
C TYR A 27 -5.64 -1.33 0.59
N THR A 28 -6.77 -1.98 0.82
CA THR A 28 -7.25 -2.27 2.17
C THR A 28 -6.80 -3.67 2.55
N LEU A 29 -5.93 -3.74 3.54
CA LEU A 29 -5.37 -4.96 4.08
C LEU A 29 -6.16 -5.36 5.32
N VAL A 30 -6.71 -6.57 5.30
CA VAL A 30 -7.39 -7.16 6.45
C VAL A 30 -6.48 -8.24 7.00
N SER A 31 -5.84 -7.98 8.14
CA SER A 31 -5.02 -8.97 8.85
C SER A 31 -5.57 -9.20 10.24
N ASN A 32 -5.69 -10.47 10.62
CA ASN A 32 -5.92 -10.86 12.01
C ASN A 32 -4.65 -10.75 12.87
N ASP A 33 -3.45 -10.72 12.24
CA ASP A 33 -2.17 -10.53 12.92
C ASP A 33 -1.63 -9.11 12.70
N ARG A 34 -1.53 -8.34 13.78
CA ARG A 34 -1.04 -6.94 13.75
C ARG A 34 0.45 -6.83 13.46
N SER A 35 1.23 -7.89 13.69
CA SER A 35 2.69 -7.88 13.59
C SER A 35 3.15 -7.80 12.14
N ASP A 36 2.46 -8.49 11.23
CA ASP A 36 2.78 -8.47 9.80
C ASP A 36 2.50 -7.11 9.14
N PHE A 37 1.49 -6.39 9.64
CA PHE A 37 1.25 -5.03 9.18
C PHE A 37 2.28 -4.04 9.66
N GLU A 38 2.71 -4.11 10.92
CA GLU A 38 3.79 -3.23 11.40
C GLU A 38 5.09 -3.43 10.61
N HIS A 39 5.42 -4.65 10.19
CA HIS A 39 6.57 -4.90 9.31
C HIS A 39 6.46 -4.21 7.94
N ILE A 40 5.29 -4.29 7.30
CA ILE A 40 5.06 -3.65 6.00
C ILE A 40 4.96 -2.14 6.13
N LYS A 41 4.27 -1.64 7.15
CA LYS A 41 4.23 -0.23 7.51
C LYS A 41 5.62 0.33 7.72
N ASN A 42 6.52 -0.37 8.41
CA ASN A 42 7.89 0.08 8.60
C ASN A 42 8.70 0.08 7.29
N ARG A 43 8.55 -0.93 6.43
CA ARG A 43 9.16 -0.94 5.10
C ARG A 43 8.60 0.15 4.17
N LEU A 44 7.31 0.42 4.26
CA LEU A 44 6.65 1.46 3.48
C LEU A 44 6.97 2.84 4.02
N LYS A 45 7.13 3.03 5.34
CA LYS A 45 7.55 4.30 5.96
C LYS A 45 8.87 4.82 5.39
N GLU A 46 9.82 3.95 5.05
CA GLU A 46 11.06 4.36 4.37
C GLU A 46 10.83 4.95 2.96
N ARG A 47 9.63 4.71 2.40
CA ARG A 47 9.15 5.14 1.09
C ARG A 47 7.99 6.14 1.17
N VAL A 48 7.38 6.35 2.34
CA VAL A 48 6.34 7.37 2.56
C VAL A 48 6.93 8.74 2.28
N GLY A 49 6.19 9.58 1.55
CA GLY A 49 6.68 10.87 1.07
C GLY A 49 7.69 10.80 -0.09
N LYS A 50 8.02 9.61 -0.59
CA LYS A 50 8.78 9.42 -1.83
C LYS A 50 7.83 9.04 -2.96
N SER A 51 8.07 9.63 -4.14
CA SER A 51 7.35 9.22 -5.34
C SER A 51 7.88 7.89 -5.86
N ILE A 52 6.98 6.99 -6.21
CA ILE A 52 7.27 5.72 -6.88
C ILE A 52 6.56 5.67 -8.22
N CYS A 53 7.21 5.12 -9.24
CA CYS A 53 6.56 4.83 -10.51
C CYS A 53 5.94 3.44 -10.42
N LEU A 54 4.61 3.32 -10.56
CA LEU A 54 3.96 2.01 -10.63
C LEU A 54 4.04 1.42 -12.04
N ASN A 55 4.07 2.32 -13.02
CA ASN A 55 4.09 2.11 -14.46
C ASN A 55 4.95 3.24 -15.07
N SER A 56 5.35 3.10 -16.34
CA SER A 56 6.33 4.01 -16.96
C SER A 56 5.89 5.47 -17.05
N LEU A 57 4.60 5.74 -16.86
CA LEU A 57 3.98 7.05 -17.10
C LEU A 57 3.51 7.74 -15.82
N ASP A 58 3.14 6.98 -14.78
CA ASP A 58 2.49 7.56 -13.61
C ASP A 58 3.35 7.44 -12.35
N ARG A 59 3.50 8.55 -11.64
CA ARG A 59 4.16 8.65 -10.34
C ARG A 59 3.12 8.68 -9.23
N TYR A 60 3.42 8.01 -8.13
CA TYR A 60 2.53 7.92 -6.99
C TYR A 60 3.28 8.21 -5.69
N GLU A 61 2.65 8.93 -4.78
CA GLU A 61 3.08 9.04 -3.39
C GLU A 61 2.39 7.96 -2.54
N ILE A 62 3.12 7.37 -1.61
CA ILE A 62 2.59 6.32 -0.72
C ILE A 62 2.15 6.97 0.60
N GLU A 63 0.91 6.69 1.00
CA GLU A 63 0.38 6.96 2.34
C GLU A 63 -0.02 5.64 3.01
N VAL A 64 0.18 5.53 4.32
CA VAL A 64 -0.25 4.38 5.12
C VAL A 64 -1.20 4.87 6.20
N ILE A 65 -2.42 4.34 6.20
CA ILE A 65 -3.50 4.72 7.11
C ILE A 65 -3.78 3.54 8.03
N ASP A 66 -3.85 3.82 9.33
CA ASP A 66 -4.09 2.85 10.39
C ASP A 66 -5.31 3.32 11.18
N GLU A 67 -6.49 2.80 10.81
CA GLU A 67 -7.76 3.16 11.45
C GLU A 67 -8.49 1.89 11.93
N LEU A 68 -8.65 1.77 13.26
CA LEU A 68 -9.57 0.81 13.90
C LEU A 68 -9.50 -0.64 13.37
N GLY A 69 -8.29 -1.14 13.08
CA GLY A 69 -8.09 -2.52 12.61
C GLY A 69 -8.19 -2.72 11.10
N PHE A 70 -8.46 -1.66 10.34
CA PHE A 70 -8.33 -1.64 8.89
C PHE A 70 -7.06 -0.89 8.51
N ASN A 71 -6.14 -1.66 7.96
CA ASN A 71 -4.83 -1.20 7.56
C ASN A 71 -4.87 -0.87 6.08
N LYS A 72 -4.65 0.38 5.70
CA LYS A 72 -4.74 0.81 4.29
C LYS A 72 -3.41 1.34 3.79
N ILE A 73 -3.07 1.01 2.55
CA ILE A 73 -1.97 1.61 1.80
C ILE A 73 -2.59 2.34 0.63
N VAL A 74 -2.36 3.64 0.54
CA VAL A 74 -2.88 4.49 -0.52
C VAL A 74 -1.73 4.94 -1.41
N PHE A 75 -1.85 4.69 -2.70
CA PHE A 75 -0.97 5.23 -3.73
C PHE A 75 -1.67 6.39 -4.39
N LYS A 76 -1.26 7.62 -4.12
CA LYS A 76 -1.86 8.83 -4.68
C LYS A 76 -1.08 9.29 -5.89
N LYS A 77 -1.74 9.38 -7.05
CA LYS A 77 -1.11 9.81 -8.31
C LYS A 77 -0.65 11.27 -8.19
N LEU A 78 0.60 11.52 -8.55
CA LEU A 78 1.19 12.84 -8.64
C LEU A 78 0.98 13.35 -10.08
N LEU A 79 0.38 14.53 -10.21
CA LEU A 79 0.11 15.22 -11.47
C LEU A 79 1.41 15.69 -12.15
#